data_AF-A0A9E9LCD4-F1
#
_entry.id   AF-A0A9E9LCD4-F1
#
_cell.length_a   1.000
_cell.length_b   1.000
_cell.length_c   1.000
_cell.angle_alpha   90.00
_cell.angle_beta   90.00
_cell.angle_gamma   90.00
#
_symmetry.space_group_name_H-M   'P 1'
#
loop_
_entity.id
_entity.type
_entity.pdbx_description
1 polymer ?
#
loop_
_entity_poly.entity_id
_entity_poly.type
_entity_poly.pdbx_seq_one_letter_code
_entity_poly.pdbx_strand_id
1 'polypeptide(L)'
;MEIPDIHGHSYHKEHEKYILRKSSAKDSAYFTGNWALEGYNGKGYRQIMKIHGETANDIMVSIGFSGARKGCQFSGKGVLSDGQITIPLKNTAPDMKGTIIIRPADENETLSLSTLNPEDRNELMYFCGGGASLAGDYKKLP
;
A
#
# COMPACT_ATOMS: atom_id res chain seq x y z
N MET A 1 -15.65 43.24 -1.95
CA MET A 1 -16.98 43.14 -1.34
C MET A 1 -16.90 41.99 -0.37
N GLU A 2 -16.76 42.30 0.92
CA GLU A 2 -16.66 41.29 1.99
C GLU A 2 -18.08 40.85 2.38
N ILE A 3 -18.27 39.54 2.60
CA ILE A 3 -19.55 38.99 3.08
C ILE A 3 -19.41 38.80 4.58
N PRO A 4 -19.95 39.69 5.43
CA PRO A 4 -19.93 39.52 6.88
C PRO A 4 -20.93 38.44 7.30
N ASP A 5 -20.72 37.86 8.47
CA ASP A 5 -21.70 36.98 9.10
C ASP A 5 -22.80 37.76 9.84
N ILE A 6 -23.76 37.03 10.40
CA ILE A 6 -24.91 37.60 11.13
C ILE A 6 -24.53 38.40 12.40
N HIS A 7 -23.25 38.37 12.81
CA HIS A 7 -22.71 39.14 13.94
C HIS A 7 -21.68 40.19 13.50
N GLY A 8 -21.47 40.40 12.19
CA GLY A 8 -20.55 41.40 11.66
C GLY A 8 -19.09 40.99 11.66
N HIS A 9 -18.77 39.70 11.86
CA HIS A 9 -17.41 39.21 11.71
C HIS A 9 -17.09 38.94 10.23
N SER A 10 -15.96 39.45 9.77
CA SER A 10 -15.43 39.17 8.43
C SER A 10 -14.81 37.77 8.42
N TYR A 11 -15.31 36.90 7.53
CA TYR A 11 -14.73 35.57 7.29
C TYR A 11 -13.44 35.69 6.47
N HIS A 12 -12.32 36.00 7.12
CA HIS A 12 -11.00 35.76 6.56
C HIS A 12 -10.51 34.39 7.03
N LYS A 13 -10.96 33.32 6.38
CA LYS A 13 -10.24 32.04 6.50
C LYS A 13 -9.06 32.13 5.55
N GLU A 14 -7.92 32.60 6.06
CA GLU A 14 -6.66 32.50 5.34
C GLU A 14 -6.52 31.05 4.85
N HIS A 15 -6.42 30.86 3.54
CA HIS A 15 -6.15 29.55 2.97
C HIS A 15 -4.76 29.15 3.45
N GLU A 16 -4.69 28.30 4.48
CA GLU A 16 -3.44 27.69 4.93
C GLU A 16 -2.71 27.13 3.71
N LYS A 17 -1.56 27.72 3.39
CA LYS A 17 -0.76 27.28 2.24
C LYS A 17 -0.20 25.91 2.58
N TYR A 18 -0.62 24.88 1.84
CA TYR A 18 -0.03 23.56 1.93
C TYR A 18 1.44 23.62 1.47
N ILE A 19 2.38 23.48 2.42
CA ILE A 19 3.81 23.42 2.13
C ILE A 19 4.21 21.95 2.08
N LEU A 20 4.57 21.48 0.89
CA LEU A 20 5.17 20.15 0.74
C LEU A 20 6.56 20.15 1.38
N ARG A 21 6.79 19.21 2.32
CA ARG A 21 8.11 18.97 2.89
C ARG A 21 8.77 17.83 2.14
N LYS A 22 10.02 18.03 1.72
CA LYS A 22 10.82 16.94 1.15
C LYS A 22 11.10 15.92 2.25
N SER A 23 10.71 14.67 2.02
CA SER A 23 11.11 13.54 2.89
C SER A 23 12.24 12.75 2.22
N SER A 24 13.05 12.06 3.03
CA SER A 24 14.01 11.11 2.50
C SER A 24 13.31 9.84 2.01
N ALA A 25 13.76 9.32 0.87
CA ALA A 25 13.31 8.04 0.39
C ALA A 25 13.58 6.95 1.43
N LYS A 26 12.62 6.04 1.60
CA LYS A 26 12.74 4.90 2.51
C LYS A 26 13.64 3.83 1.89
N ASP A 27 14.47 3.21 2.72
CA ASP A 27 15.39 2.15 2.33
C ASP A 27 14.81 0.76 2.63
N SER A 28 15.54 -0.29 2.25
CA SER A 28 15.13 -1.69 2.46
C SER A 28 14.88 -2.03 3.93
N ALA A 29 15.62 -1.42 4.86
CA ALA A 29 15.45 -1.63 6.30
C ALA A 29 14.10 -1.12 6.80
N TYR A 30 13.61 0.00 6.28
CA TYR A 30 12.28 0.52 6.62
C TYR A 30 11.16 -0.48 6.29
N PHE A 31 11.19 -1.06 5.09
CA PHE A 31 10.15 -1.98 4.62
C PHE A 31 10.21 -3.37 5.25
N THR A 32 11.40 -3.82 5.68
CA THR A 32 11.60 -5.16 6.20
C THR A 32 10.72 -5.43 7.44
N GLY A 33 10.02 -6.57 7.44
CA GLY A 33 9.16 -6.99 8.54
C GLY A 33 7.88 -7.67 8.09
N ASN A 34 6.98 -7.86 9.05
CA ASN A 34 5.64 -8.39 8.82
C ASN A 34 4.61 -7.25 8.91
N TRP A 35 3.64 -7.26 8.02
CA TRP A 35 2.64 -6.22 7.86
C TRP A 35 1.27 -6.88 7.72
N ALA A 36 0.29 -6.46 8.51
CA ALA A 36 -1.07 -6.99 8.47
C ALA A 36 -1.98 -6.02 7.72
N LEU A 37 -2.81 -6.55 6.83
CA LEU A 37 -3.86 -5.77 6.17
C LEU A 37 -4.76 -5.12 7.24
N GLU A 38 -4.99 -3.82 7.11
CA GLU A 38 -5.85 -3.08 8.03
C GLU A 38 -7.31 -3.54 7.95
N GLY A 39 -8.07 -3.31 9.03
CA GLY A 39 -9.49 -3.66 9.10
C GLY A 39 -9.79 -5.09 9.55
N TYR A 40 -8.78 -5.94 9.83
CA TYR A 40 -9.01 -7.25 10.44
C TYR A 40 -9.48 -7.11 11.90
N ASN A 41 -10.69 -7.58 12.19
CA ASN A 41 -11.33 -7.48 13.51
C ASN A 41 -11.38 -8.80 14.30
N GLY A 42 -10.54 -9.78 13.92
CA GLY A 42 -10.54 -11.10 14.54
C GLY A 42 -11.44 -12.14 13.88
N LYS A 43 -12.20 -11.77 12.82
CA LYS A 43 -13.06 -12.68 12.06
C LYS A 43 -12.81 -12.53 10.55
N GLY A 44 -12.98 -13.63 9.83
CA GLY A 44 -12.90 -13.64 8.37
C GLY A 44 -11.48 -13.70 7.81
N TYR A 45 -11.24 -12.96 6.73
CA TYR A 45 -9.99 -13.00 5.97
C TYR A 45 -8.90 -12.17 6.64
N ARG A 46 -7.82 -12.82 7.08
CA ARG A 46 -6.62 -12.15 7.59
C ARG A 46 -5.49 -12.29 6.58
N GLN A 47 -4.93 -11.18 6.12
CA GLN A 47 -3.82 -11.14 5.17
C GLN A 47 -2.56 -10.56 5.83
N ILE A 48 -1.44 -11.27 5.69
CA ILE A 48 -0.13 -10.88 6.20
C ILE A 48 0.85 -10.79 5.03
N MET A 49 1.42 -9.60 4.85
CA MET A 49 2.54 -9.34 3.95
C MET A 49 3.85 -9.43 4.72
N LYS A 50 4.81 -10.16 4.19
CA LYS A 50 6.18 -10.27 4.69
C LYS A 50 7.11 -9.66 3.68
N ILE A 51 7.99 -8.77 4.13
CA ILE A 51 8.98 -8.11 3.28
C ILE A 51 10.37 -8.41 3.84
N HIS A 52 11.27 -8.82 2.96
CA HIS A 52 12.66 -9.10 3.27
C HIS A 52 13.56 -8.51 2.17
N GLY A 53 14.56 -7.72 2.55
CA GLY A 53 15.60 -7.28 1.62
C GLY A 53 16.62 -8.38 1.35
N GLU A 54 16.76 -8.79 0.10
CA GLU A 54 17.87 -9.67 -0.34
C GLU A 54 19.15 -8.86 -0.54
N THR A 55 19.03 -7.64 -1.09
CA THR A 55 20.10 -6.65 -1.21
C THR A 55 19.58 -5.27 -0.78
N ALA A 56 20.35 -4.20 -1.03
CA ALA A 56 19.88 -2.84 -0.80
C ALA A 56 18.64 -2.49 -1.64
N ASN A 57 18.52 -3.05 -2.85
CA ASN A 57 17.44 -2.73 -3.78
C ASN A 57 16.58 -3.94 -4.16
N ASP A 58 17.05 -5.17 -4.00
CA ASP A 58 16.28 -6.37 -4.31
C ASP A 58 15.48 -6.80 -3.08
N ILE A 59 14.15 -6.84 -3.23
CA ILE A 59 13.21 -7.09 -2.14
C ILE A 59 12.36 -8.31 -2.47
N MET A 60 12.28 -9.26 -1.53
CA MET A 60 11.33 -10.35 -1.57
C MET A 60 10.05 -9.94 -0.81
N VAL A 61 8.90 -10.09 -1.46
CA VAL A 61 7.59 -9.87 -0.85
C VAL A 61 6.79 -11.14 -0.91
N SER A 62 6.20 -11.55 0.21
CA SER A 62 5.30 -12.70 0.28
C SER A 62 4.04 -12.35 1.05
N ILE A 63 2.87 -12.66 0.48
CA ILE A 63 1.58 -12.43 1.11
C ILE A 63 0.91 -13.77 1.32
N GLY A 64 0.50 -14.02 2.56
CA GLY A 64 -0.27 -15.18 2.94
C GLY A 64 -1.57 -14.77 3.63
N PHE A 65 -2.49 -15.72 3.72
CA PHE A 65 -3.79 -15.50 4.34
C PHE A 65 -4.14 -16.60 5.33
N SER A 66 -5.10 -16.31 6.21
CA SER A 66 -5.73 -17.27 7.12
C SER A 66 -7.21 -16.93 7.32
N GLY A 67 -7.98 -17.86 7.88
CA GLY A 67 -9.37 -17.66 8.30
C GLY A 67 -10.45 -17.89 7.23
N ALA A 68 -10.12 -17.82 5.93
CA ALA A 68 -11.05 -18.09 4.82
C ALA A 68 -10.77 -19.44 4.11
N ARG A 69 -11.80 -20.07 3.54
CA ARG A 69 -11.72 -21.35 2.79
C ARG A 69 -10.97 -21.23 1.45
N LYS A 70 -10.91 -20.03 0.88
CA LYS A 70 -10.09 -19.66 -0.28
C LYS A 70 -9.37 -18.38 0.06
N GLY A 71 -8.14 -18.24 -0.40
CA GLY A 71 -7.43 -16.98 -0.27
C GLY A 71 -6.15 -16.95 -1.08
N CYS A 72 -5.48 -15.83 -0.95
CA CYS A 72 -4.46 -15.40 -1.87
C CYS A 72 -3.07 -15.65 -1.29
N GLN A 73 -2.30 -16.52 -1.94
CA GLN A 73 -0.87 -16.61 -1.71
C GLN A 73 -0.13 -15.91 -2.85
N PHE A 74 0.75 -15.01 -2.50
CA PHE A 74 1.60 -14.30 -3.44
C PHE A 74 3.04 -14.37 -2.95
N SER A 75 3.97 -14.55 -3.88
CA SER A 75 5.39 -14.38 -3.63
C SER A 75 6.03 -13.80 -4.89
N GLY A 76 6.82 -12.74 -4.72
CA GLY A 76 7.40 -12.02 -5.84
C GLY A 76 8.65 -11.24 -5.43
N LYS A 77 9.62 -11.21 -6.34
CA LYS A 77 10.80 -10.35 -6.25
C LYS A 77 10.50 -8.99 -6.85
N GLY A 78 10.79 -7.94 -6.10
CA GLY A 78 10.65 -6.55 -6.51
C GLY A 78 11.95 -5.78 -6.40
N VAL A 79 11.91 -4.57 -6.96
CA VAL A 79 13.01 -3.61 -6.90
C VAL A 79 12.55 -2.40 -6.11
N LEU A 80 13.37 -1.98 -5.14
CA LEU A 80 13.21 -0.74 -4.40
C LEU A 80 13.92 0.39 -5.16
N SER A 81 13.15 1.43 -5.50
CA SER A 81 13.66 2.70 -6.04
C SER A 81 12.80 3.83 -5.50
N ASP A 82 13.43 4.95 -5.13
CA ASP A 82 12.75 6.17 -4.68
C ASP A 82 11.72 5.95 -3.54
N GLY A 83 12.00 5.01 -2.64
CA GLY A 83 11.12 4.70 -1.51
C GLY A 83 9.85 3.94 -1.90
N GLN A 84 9.87 3.24 -3.04
CA GLN A 84 8.79 2.37 -3.50
C GLN A 84 9.33 1.03 -3.97
N ILE A 85 8.68 -0.06 -3.55
CA ILE A 85 8.95 -1.40 -4.07
C ILE A 85 8.04 -1.64 -5.27
N THR A 86 8.62 -2.09 -6.37
CA THR A 86 7.90 -2.37 -7.62
C THR A 86 8.06 -3.84 -7.99
N ILE A 87 6.94 -4.54 -8.21
CA ILE A 87 6.93 -5.98 -8.54
C ILE A 87 6.06 -6.21 -9.79
N PRO A 88 6.63 -6.60 -10.94
CA PRO A 88 5.85 -6.99 -12.10
C PRO A 88 5.01 -8.25 -11.81
N LEU A 89 3.69 -8.20 -11.96
CA LEU A 89 2.81 -9.36 -11.70
C LEU A 89 3.10 -10.53 -12.63
N LYS A 90 3.50 -10.26 -13.87
CA LYS A 90 3.89 -11.27 -14.86
C LYS A 90 4.95 -12.27 -14.36
N ASN A 91 5.77 -11.87 -13.38
CA ASN A 91 6.80 -12.73 -12.80
C ASN A 91 6.20 -13.86 -11.96
N THR A 92 4.97 -13.68 -11.46
CA THR A 92 4.24 -14.66 -10.64
C THR A 92 3.01 -15.22 -11.37
N ALA A 93 2.40 -14.44 -12.27
CA ALA A 93 1.25 -14.82 -13.08
C ALA A 93 1.42 -14.29 -14.52
N PRO A 94 1.91 -15.11 -15.48
CA PRO A 94 2.33 -14.66 -16.81
C PRO A 94 1.28 -13.90 -17.63
N ASP A 95 -0.01 -14.19 -17.42
CA ASP A 95 -1.12 -13.57 -18.15
C ASP A 95 -1.49 -12.17 -17.61
N MET A 96 -0.85 -11.72 -16.52
CA MET A 96 -1.07 -10.41 -15.91
C MET A 96 -0.01 -9.42 -16.35
N LYS A 97 -0.42 -8.20 -16.69
CA LYS A 97 0.47 -7.14 -17.18
C LYS A 97 0.74 -6.05 -16.14
N GLY A 98 -0.07 -6.02 -15.08
CA GLY A 98 0.03 -5.04 -14.01
C GLY A 98 1.34 -5.12 -13.27
N THR A 99 1.69 -4.02 -12.62
CA THR A 99 2.86 -3.93 -11.74
C THR A 99 2.37 -3.52 -10.37
N ILE A 100 2.65 -4.34 -9.36
CA ILE A 100 2.40 -3.98 -7.96
C ILE A 100 3.37 -2.88 -7.55
N ILE A 101 2.85 -1.91 -6.81
CA ILE A 101 3.63 -0.93 -6.07
C ILE A 101 3.32 -1.06 -4.58
N ILE A 102 4.37 -0.99 -3.76
CA ILE A 102 4.27 -0.92 -2.30
C ILE A 102 5.01 0.33 -1.85
N ARG A 103 4.32 1.24 -1.16
CA ARG A 103 4.87 2.53 -0.73
C ARG A 103 4.30 2.95 0.63
N PRO A 104 5.00 3.79 1.40
CA PRO A 104 4.44 4.42 2.59
C PRO A 104 3.16 5.18 2.22
N ALA A 105 2.06 4.97 2.95
CA ALA A 105 0.79 5.66 2.68
C ALA A 105 0.66 6.98 3.46
N ASP A 106 1.14 7.00 4.70
CA ASP A 106 1.00 8.12 5.63
C ASP A 106 2.07 8.10 6.75
N GLU A 107 1.98 9.06 7.67
CA GLU A 107 2.85 9.15 8.85
C GLU A 107 2.61 8.01 9.87
N ASN A 108 1.53 7.23 9.71
CA ASN A 108 1.11 6.17 10.64
C ASN A 108 1.84 4.82 10.44
N GLU A 109 2.97 4.84 9.73
CA GLU A 109 3.77 3.64 9.44
C GLU A 109 2.96 2.53 8.76
N THR A 110 2.10 2.92 7.81
CA THR A 110 1.39 1.96 6.95
C THR A 110 2.03 1.88 5.56
N LEU A 111 1.91 0.72 4.93
CA LEU A 111 2.29 0.49 3.54
C LEU A 111 1.04 0.27 2.71
N SER A 112 0.86 1.06 1.66
CA SER A 112 -0.18 0.81 0.67
C SER A 112 0.34 -0.12 -0.42
N LEU A 113 -0.41 -1.19 -0.73
CA LEU A 113 -0.21 -2.05 -1.89
C LEU A 113 -1.29 -1.75 -2.93
N SER A 114 -0.87 -1.36 -4.12
CA SER A 114 -1.75 -1.10 -5.25
C SER A 114 -1.07 -1.45 -6.58
N THR A 115 -1.70 -1.17 -7.71
CA THR A 115 -1.06 -1.24 -9.01
C THR A 115 -0.48 0.12 -9.41
N LEU A 116 0.64 0.11 -10.14
CA LEU A 116 1.26 1.32 -10.69
C LEU A 116 0.25 2.09 -11.55
N ASN A 117 -0.45 1.39 -12.45
CA ASN A 117 -1.52 1.97 -13.26
C ASN A 117 -2.89 1.68 -12.62
N PRO A 118 -3.75 2.67 -12.44
CA PRO A 118 -5.10 2.47 -11.87
C PRO A 118 -6.01 1.58 -12.72
N GLU A 119 -5.74 1.45 -14.02
CA GLU A 119 -6.49 0.59 -14.95
C GLU A 119 -6.26 -0.91 -14.66
N ASP A 120 -5.07 -1.26 -14.16
CA ASP A 120 -4.69 -2.64 -13.86
C ASP A 120 -5.20 -3.11 -12.48
N ARG A 121 -5.89 -2.24 -11.71
CA ARG A 121 -6.28 -2.53 -10.31
C ARG A 121 -7.08 -3.82 -10.13
N ASN A 122 -7.86 -4.19 -11.14
CA ASN A 122 -8.70 -5.39 -11.10
C ASN A 122 -7.86 -6.68 -11.15
N GLU A 123 -6.62 -6.63 -11.66
CA GLU A 123 -5.72 -7.79 -11.69
C GLU A 123 -5.41 -8.30 -10.28
N LEU A 124 -5.32 -7.42 -9.27
CA LEU A 124 -5.11 -7.83 -7.87
C LEU A 124 -6.28 -8.62 -7.30
N MET A 125 -7.51 -8.30 -7.74
CA MET A 125 -8.71 -9.06 -7.39
C MET A 125 -8.77 -10.38 -8.16
N TYR A 126 -8.45 -10.36 -9.46
CA TYR A 126 -8.44 -11.57 -10.29
C TYR A 126 -7.37 -12.56 -9.84
N PHE A 127 -6.21 -12.08 -9.41
CA PHE A 127 -5.13 -12.90 -8.86
C PHE A 127 -5.59 -13.69 -7.63
N CYS A 128 -6.32 -13.05 -6.72
CA CYS A 128 -6.79 -13.71 -5.50
C CYS A 128 -8.08 -14.51 -5.70
N GLY A 129 -8.96 -14.06 -6.60
CA GLY A 129 -10.28 -14.64 -6.83
C GLY A 129 -11.20 -14.57 -5.60
N GLY A 130 -12.45 -15.02 -5.76
CA GLY A 130 -13.37 -15.23 -4.63
C GLY A 130 -13.72 -13.98 -3.80
N GLY A 131 -13.55 -12.78 -4.35
CA GLY A 131 -13.79 -11.50 -3.66
C GLY A 131 -12.64 -11.00 -2.80
N ALA A 132 -11.48 -11.69 -2.78
CA ALA A 132 -10.27 -11.22 -2.11
C ALA A 132 -9.40 -10.33 -3.04
N SER A 133 -8.45 -9.60 -2.46
CA SER A 133 -7.52 -8.75 -3.19
C SER A 133 -6.18 -8.65 -2.48
N LEU A 134 -5.09 -8.51 -3.25
CA LEU A 134 -3.79 -8.09 -2.70
C LEU A 134 -3.78 -6.61 -2.28
N ALA A 135 -4.67 -5.80 -2.86
CA ALA A 135 -4.70 -4.36 -2.65
C ALA A 135 -5.14 -4.00 -1.22
N GLY A 136 -4.58 -2.91 -0.69
CA GLY A 136 -4.99 -2.32 0.58
C GLY A 136 -3.81 -1.75 1.36
N ASP A 137 -4.13 -1.22 2.53
CA ASP A 137 -3.16 -0.64 3.45
C ASP A 137 -2.79 -1.65 4.54
N TYR A 138 -1.50 -1.74 4.82
CA TYR A 138 -0.93 -2.73 5.72
C TYR A 138 -0.19 -2.03 6.84
N LYS A 139 -0.52 -2.41 8.06
CA LYS A 139 0.10 -1.90 9.28
C LYS A 139 1.22 -2.82 9.74
N LYS A 140 2.35 -2.23 10.17
CA LYS A 140 3.48 -2.99 10.70
C LYS A 140 3.05 -3.80 11.93
N LEU A 141 3.44 -5.06 11.97
CA LEU A 141 3.31 -5.89 13.16
C LEU A 141 4.51 -5.69 14.08
N PRO A 142 4.33 -5.86 15.40
CA PRO A 142 5.42 -5.84 16.38
C PRO A 142 6.53 -6.85 16.07
#